data_AF-A0A423PEX0-F1
#
_entry.id   AF-A0A423PEX0-F1
#
_cell.length_a   1.000
_cell.length_b   1.000
_cell.length_c   1.000
_cell.angle_alpha   90.00
_cell.angle_beta   90.00
_cell.angle_gamma   90.00
#
_symmetry.space_group_name_H-M   'P 1'
#
loop_
_entity.id
_entity.type
_entity.pdbx_description
1 polymer ?
#
loop_
_entity_poly.entity_id
_entity_poly.type
_entity_poly.pdbx_seq_one_letter_code
_entity_poly.pdbx_strand_id
1 'polypeptide(L)'
;MAQKPPLPPFTLESARRKVRMAEDAWNTRDPEKVSLAYAPESIWRNRSNFIEGRDAIVRFLAQKWQRELDYRLIKELWAYHERRITVRFQYECHDTAGQWFRCYGNEQWATTETSGFYAL
;
A
#
# COMPACT_ATOMS: atom_id res chain seq x y z
N MET A 1 -12.01 13.26 10.03
CA MET A 1 -10.86 13.36 9.10
C MET A 1 -11.39 13.42 7.68
N ALA A 2 -10.86 14.29 6.82
CA ALA A 2 -11.32 14.38 5.43
C ALA A 2 -10.86 13.15 4.63
N GLN A 3 -11.77 12.45 3.96
CA GLN A 3 -11.41 11.28 3.15
C GLN A 3 -10.68 11.73 1.88
N LYS A 4 -9.53 11.11 1.57
CA LYS A 4 -8.76 11.41 0.34
C LYS A 4 -9.40 10.72 -0.86
N PRO A 5 -9.97 11.46 -1.84
CA PRO A 5 -10.47 10.86 -3.06
C PRO A 5 -9.33 10.16 -3.83
N PRO A 6 -9.64 9.21 -4.72
CA PRO A 6 -10.97 8.68 -5.04
C PRO A 6 -11.57 7.84 -3.90
N LEU A 7 -12.89 7.97 -3.74
CA LEU A 7 -13.73 7.27 -2.76
C LEU A 7 -14.57 6.20 -3.47
N PRO A 8 -14.97 5.12 -2.78
CA PRO A 8 -15.87 4.10 -3.35
C PRO A 8 -17.31 4.64 -3.50
N PRO A 9 -18.16 4.01 -4.34
CA PRO A 9 -17.84 2.89 -5.22
C PRO A 9 -16.89 3.30 -6.36
N PHE A 10 -15.91 2.45 -6.65
CA PHE A 10 -14.91 2.75 -7.67
C PHE A 10 -15.44 2.48 -9.08
N THR A 11 -15.19 3.42 -9.99
CA THR A 11 -15.11 3.17 -11.43
C THR A 11 -13.71 2.70 -11.82
N LEU A 12 -13.54 2.14 -13.03
CA LEU A 12 -12.23 1.78 -13.57
C LEU A 12 -11.21 2.93 -13.48
N GLU A 13 -11.60 4.14 -13.88
CA GLU A 13 -10.73 5.32 -13.86
C GLU A 13 -10.33 5.70 -12.44
N SER A 14 -11.29 5.71 -11.51
CA SER A 14 -11.03 6.04 -10.11
C SER A 14 -10.17 4.96 -9.42
N ALA A 15 -10.37 3.68 -9.75
CA ALA A 15 -9.56 2.58 -9.24
C ALA A 15 -8.11 2.68 -9.75
N ARG A 16 -7.91 2.92 -11.07
CA ARG A 16 -6.58 3.15 -11.64
C ARG A 16 -5.88 4.34 -11.00
N ARG A 17 -6.60 5.46 -10.83
CA ARG A 17 -6.08 6.64 -10.13
C ARG A 17 -5.69 6.31 -8.70
N LYS A 18 -6.48 5.51 -7.98
CA LYS A 18 -6.16 5.06 -6.62
C LYS A 18 -4.87 4.25 -6.58
N VAL A 19 -4.73 3.27 -7.47
CA VAL A 19 -3.54 2.43 -7.57
C VAL A 19 -2.31 3.29 -7.87
N ARG A 20 -2.42 4.26 -8.79
CA ARG A 20 -1.33 5.18 -9.11
C ARG A 20 -0.92 6.06 -7.92
N MET A 21 -1.89 6.64 -7.21
CA MET A 21 -1.62 7.43 -6.00
C MET A 21 -0.93 6.60 -4.91
N ALA A 22 -1.30 5.32 -4.77
CA ALA A 22 -0.64 4.40 -3.86
C ALA A 22 0.80 4.10 -4.32
N GLU A 23 1.02 3.82 -5.60
CA GLU A 23 2.38 3.64 -6.16
C GLU A 23 3.26 4.87 -5.88
N ASP A 24 2.77 6.07 -6.19
CA ASP A 24 3.50 7.32 -6.00
C ASP A 24 3.86 7.53 -4.52
N ALA A 25 2.92 7.25 -3.60
CA ALA A 25 3.16 7.35 -2.17
C ALA A 25 4.22 6.35 -1.70
N TRP A 26 4.12 5.08 -2.09
CA TRP A 26 5.09 4.05 -1.67
C TRP A 26 6.50 4.33 -2.22
N ASN A 27 6.63 4.90 -3.42
CA ASN A 27 7.92 5.30 -3.98
C ASN A 27 8.59 6.49 -3.25
N THR A 28 7.85 7.23 -2.42
CA THR A 28 8.47 8.23 -1.52
C THR A 28 9.31 7.58 -0.42
N ARG A 29 9.04 6.31 -0.07
CA ARG A 29 9.65 5.59 1.06
C ARG A 29 9.52 6.34 2.39
N ASP A 30 8.45 7.13 2.54
CA ASP A 30 8.11 7.88 3.75
C ASP A 30 7.00 7.14 4.53
N PRO A 31 7.32 6.54 5.69
CA PRO A 31 6.36 5.77 6.48
C PRO A 31 5.13 6.56 6.89
N GLU A 32 5.31 7.81 7.32
CA GLU A 32 4.24 8.67 7.79
C GLU A 32 3.31 9.01 6.63
N LYS A 33 3.88 9.48 5.51
CA LYS A 33 3.10 9.86 4.33
C LYS A 33 2.29 8.70 3.75
N VAL A 34 2.86 7.49 3.72
CA VAL A 34 2.16 6.30 3.24
C VAL A 34 1.06 5.87 4.21
N SER A 35 1.32 5.92 5.52
CA SER A 35 0.34 5.52 6.55
C SER A 35 -0.94 6.36 6.52
N LEU A 36 -0.87 7.62 6.07
CA LEU A 36 -2.03 8.51 5.96
C LEU A 36 -3.10 8.04 4.96
N ALA A 37 -2.79 7.07 4.09
CA ALA A 37 -3.79 6.45 3.21
C ALA A 37 -4.72 5.46 3.94
N TYR A 38 -4.33 5.02 5.14
CA TYR A 38 -4.96 3.95 5.90
C TYR A 38 -5.70 4.52 7.11
N ALA A 39 -6.80 3.86 7.50
CA ALA A 39 -7.54 4.22 8.70
C ALA A 39 -6.67 4.05 9.97
N PRO A 40 -6.93 4.81 11.04
CA PRO A 40 -6.25 4.59 12.33
C PRO A 40 -6.33 3.13 12.82
N GLU A 41 -7.45 2.46 12.56
CA GLU A 41 -7.79 1.08 12.92
C GLU A 41 -7.48 0.05 11.81
N SER A 42 -6.74 0.41 10.76
CA SER A 42 -6.43 -0.50 9.65
C SER A 42 -5.68 -1.75 10.12
N ILE A 43 -6.13 -2.90 9.63
CA ILE A 43 -5.49 -4.19 9.86
C ILE A 43 -4.85 -4.64 8.55
N TRP A 44 -3.56 -4.99 8.59
CA TRP A 44 -2.83 -5.60 7.47
C TRP A 44 -2.35 -7.00 7.80
N ARG A 45 -2.29 -7.84 6.77
CA ARG A 45 -1.42 -9.00 6.75
C ARG A 45 -0.38 -8.84 5.64
N ASN A 46 0.86 -8.52 6.02
CA ASN A 46 1.98 -8.45 5.08
C ASN A 46 2.83 -9.72 5.19
N ARG A 47 2.80 -10.57 4.15
CA ARG A 47 3.41 -11.92 4.16
C ARG A 47 2.85 -12.73 5.34
N SER A 48 3.68 -13.05 6.33
CA SER A 48 3.32 -13.78 7.56
C SER A 48 3.01 -12.86 8.75
N ASN A 49 3.13 -11.54 8.59
CA ASN A 49 3.05 -10.59 9.70
C ASN A 49 1.68 -9.90 9.71
N PHE A 50 1.07 -9.86 10.89
CA PHE A 50 -0.13 -9.07 11.15
C PHE A 50 0.27 -7.72 11.74
N ILE A 51 -0.34 -6.64 11.24
CA ILE A 51 -0.02 -5.26 11.60
C ILE A 51 -1.34 -4.55 11.86
N GLU A 52 -1.53 -4.09 13.09
CA GLU A 52 -2.79 -3.52 13.54
C GLU A 52 -2.61 -2.05 13.93
N GLY A 53 -3.33 -1.19 13.22
CA GLY A 53 -3.36 0.24 13.42
C GLY A 53 -2.28 1.02 12.67
N ARG A 54 -2.55 2.30 12.43
CA ARG A 54 -1.68 3.19 11.65
C ARG A 54 -0.27 3.30 12.24
N ASP A 55 -0.14 3.37 13.56
CA ASP A 55 1.18 3.48 14.20
C ASP A 55 2.03 2.21 14.00
N ALA A 56 1.38 1.03 13.96
CA ALA A 56 2.07 -0.22 13.65
C ALA A 56 2.48 -0.27 12.17
N ILE A 57 1.64 0.26 11.28
CA ILE A 57 1.96 0.42 9.85
C ILE A 57 3.20 1.33 9.68
N VAL A 58 3.26 2.47 10.36
CA VAL A 58 4.43 3.38 10.32
C VAL A 58 5.69 2.63 10.75
N ARG A 59 5.67 1.92 11.89
CA ARG A 59 6.82 1.14 12.37
C ARG A 59 7.23 0.06 11.38
N PHE A 60 6.27 -0.67 10.81
CA PHE A 60 6.54 -1.69 9.81
C PHE A 60 7.21 -1.12 8.56
N LEU A 61 6.70 -0.01 8.03
CA LEU A 61 7.23 0.66 6.84
C LEU A 61 8.63 1.22 7.09
N ALA A 62 8.88 1.82 8.26
CA ALA A 62 10.21 2.29 8.64
C ALA A 62 11.23 1.14 8.63
N GLN A 63 10.89 0.00 9.22
CA GLN A 63 11.76 -1.19 9.21
C GLN A 63 11.92 -1.79 7.81
N LYS A 64 10.88 -1.74 6.98
CA LYS A 64 10.93 -2.23 5.58
C LYS A 64 12.00 -1.48 4.80
N TRP A 65 11.97 -0.15 4.81
CA TRP A 65 12.89 0.66 4.01
C TRP A 65 14.27 0.87 4.64
N GLN A 66 14.48 0.43 5.88
CA GLN A 66 15.84 0.21 6.41
C GLN A 66 16.53 -1.01 5.78
N ARG A 67 15.76 -2.00 5.31
CA ARG A 67 16.28 -3.25 4.74
C ARG A 67 16.24 -3.28 3.21
N GLU A 68 15.19 -2.73 2.62
CA GLU A 68 14.96 -2.72 1.18
C GLU A 68 15.44 -1.39 0.59
N LEU A 69 16.74 -1.31 0.28
CA LEU A 69 17.42 -0.12 -0.22
C LEU A 69 17.15 0.08 -1.71
N ASP A 70 17.22 1.33 -2.17
CA ASP A 70 16.89 1.75 -3.54
C ASP A 70 15.56 1.20 -4.06
N TYR A 71 14.60 1.05 -3.16
CA TYR A 71 13.26 0.54 -3.43
C TYR A 71 12.57 1.31 -4.56
N ARG A 72 12.15 0.59 -5.61
CA ARG A 72 11.33 1.11 -6.73
C ARG A 72 10.17 0.18 -7.00
N LEU A 73 8.96 0.71 -6.97
CA LEU A 73 7.70 -0.04 -7.07
C LEU A 73 6.90 0.37 -8.30
N ILE A 74 6.30 -0.63 -8.94
CA ILE A 74 5.23 -0.47 -9.94
C ILE A 74 4.02 -1.26 -9.47
N LYS A 75 2.85 -0.62 -9.48
CA LYS A 75 1.55 -1.22 -9.18
C LYS A 75 0.64 -1.16 -10.41
N GLU A 76 -0.10 -2.21 -10.64
CA GLU A 76 -1.08 -2.33 -11.71
C GLU A 76 -2.42 -2.81 -11.16
N LEU A 77 -3.50 -2.14 -11.55
CA LEU A 77 -4.85 -2.56 -11.22
C LEU A 77 -5.14 -3.93 -11.86
N TRP A 78 -5.51 -4.92 -11.05
CA TRP A 78 -5.94 -6.22 -11.55
C TRP A 78 -7.47 -6.32 -11.67
N ALA A 79 -8.17 -5.94 -10.60
CA ALA A 79 -9.63 -5.94 -10.57
C ALA A 79 -10.14 -4.91 -9.55
N TYR A 80 -11.40 -4.51 -9.68
CA TYR A 80 -12.10 -3.70 -8.67
C TYR A 80 -13.56 -4.13 -8.60
N HIS A 81 -14.16 -3.98 -7.42
CA HIS A 81 -15.59 -4.20 -7.22
C HIS A 81 -16.06 -3.38 -6.04
N GLU A 82 -17.00 -2.46 -6.30
CA GLU A 82 -17.54 -1.51 -5.31
C GLU A 82 -16.44 -0.80 -4.50
N ARG A 83 -16.16 -1.30 -3.29
CA ARG A 83 -15.24 -0.72 -2.32
C ARG A 83 -13.89 -1.42 -2.25
N ARG A 84 -13.67 -2.40 -3.13
CA ARG A 84 -12.50 -3.29 -3.14
C ARG A 84 -11.67 -3.09 -4.40
N ILE A 85 -10.36 -3.19 -4.25
CA ILE A 85 -9.38 -3.13 -5.32
C ILE A 85 -8.38 -4.26 -5.13
N THR A 86 -8.11 -5.03 -6.18
CA THR A 86 -7.02 -6.00 -6.23
C THR A 86 -5.93 -5.47 -7.14
N VAL A 87 -4.68 -5.57 -6.67
CA VAL A 87 -3.53 -4.96 -7.32
C VAL A 87 -2.44 -6.00 -7.49
N ARG A 88 -1.85 -6.04 -8.68
CA ARG A 88 -0.57 -6.71 -8.92
C ARG A 88 0.54 -5.69 -8.79
N PHE A 89 1.68 -6.10 -8.25
CA PHE A 89 2.81 -5.20 -8.16
C PHE A 89 4.13 -5.95 -8.26
N GLN A 90 5.16 -5.19 -8.62
CA GLN A 90 6.55 -5.62 -8.51
C GLN A 90 7.39 -4.49 -7.96
N TYR A 91 8.38 -4.82 -7.14
CA TYR A 91 9.40 -3.86 -6.75
C TYR A 91 10.79 -4.46 -6.83
N GLU A 92 11.76 -3.59 -7.07
CA GLU A 92 13.18 -3.89 -7.00
C GLU A 92 13.81 -3.15 -5.82
N CYS A 93 14.78 -3.81 -5.19
CA CYS A 93 15.57 -3.25 -4.11
C CYS A 93 16.87 -4.05 -3.98
N HIS A 94 17.80 -3.56 -3.17
CA HIS A 94 18.92 -4.37 -2.68
C HIS A 94 18.99 -4.34 -1.15
N ASP A 95 19.68 -5.31 -0.57
CA ASP A 95 19.98 -5.33 0.86
C ASP A 95 21.27 -4.55 1.19
N THR A 96 21.67 -4.53 2.46
CA THR A 96 22.90 -3.88 2.92
C THR A 96 24.18 -4.56 2.42
N ALA A 97 24.09 -5.80 1.93
CA ALA A 97 25.22 -6.51 1.30
C ALA A 97 25.30 -6.26 -0.22
N GLY A 98 24.35 -5.50 -0.79
CA GLY A 98 24.28 -5.17 -2.20
C GLY A 98 23.64 -6.26 -3.07
N GLN A 99 23.03 -7.28 -2.47
CA GLN A 99 22.29 -8.29 -3.23
C GLN A 99 20.97 -7.70 -3.72
N TRP A 100 20.74 -7.74 -5.03
CA TRP A 100 19.52 -7.24 -5.66
C TRP A 100 18.41 -8.29 -5.65
N PHE A 101 17.19 -7.82 -5.46
CA PHE A 101 15.98 -8.62 -5.47
C PHE A 101 14.92 -7.96 -6.33
N ARG A 102 14.11 -8.80 -7.01
CA ARG A 102 12.81 -8.39 -7.55
C ARG A 102 11.72 -9.17 -6.85
N CYS A 103 10.84 -8.46 -6.18
CA CYS A 103 9.72 -9.03 -5.47
C CYS A 103 8.45 -8.87 -6.30
N TYR A 104 7.72 -9.97 -6.48
CA TYR A 104 6.40 -9.99 -7.13
C TYR A 104 5.33 -10.18 -6.07
N GLY A 105 4.22 -9.45 -6.17
CA GLY A 105 3.16 -9.57 -5.19
C GLY A 105 1.77 -9.22 -5.70
N ASN A 106 0.80 -9.62 -4.88
CA ASN A 106 -0.60 -9.28 -5.02
C ASN A 106 -1.08 -8.68 -3.70
N GLU A 107 -1.82 -7.58 -3.77
CA GLU A 107 -2.45 -6.95 -2.62
C GLU A 107 -3.96 -6.84 -2.86
N GLN A 108 -4.75 -7.06 -1.82
CA GLN A 108 -6.18 -6.83 -1.83
C GLN A 108 -6.51 -5.72 -0.85
N TRP A 109 -7.23 -4.72 -1.33
CA TRP A 109 -7.61 -3.56 -0.53
C TRP A 109 -9.13 -3.48 -0.41
N ALA A 110 -9.61 -3.11 0.77
CA ALA A 110 -11.00 -2.82 1.06
C ALA A 110 -11.12 -1.45 1.72
N THR A 111 -12.25 -0.75 1.51
CA THR A 111 -12.54 0.53 2.15
C THR A 111 -13.90 0.48 2.82
N THR A 112 -14.02 1.15 3.97
CA THR A 112 -15.31 1.33 4.66
C THR A 112 -16.05 2.58 4.16
N GLU A 113 -17.22 2.87 4.72
CA GLU A 113 -17.98 4.11 4.44
C GLU A 113 -17.35 5.36 5.05
N THR A 114 -16.72 5.20 6.21
CA THR A 114 -16.27 6.32 7.05
C THR A 114 -14.76 6.42 7.19
N SER A 115 -14.02 5.32 6.98
CA SER A 115 -12.57 5.23 7.24
C SER A 115 -11.76 4.85 6.00
N GLY A 116 -10.44 5.14 6.06
CA GLY A 116 -9.43 4.84 5.03
C GLY A 116 -9.26 3.35 4.69
N PHE A 117 -8.23 3.01 3.91
CA PHE A 117 -8.07 1.66 3.36
C PHE A 117 -7.71 0.62 4.43
N TYR A 118 -8.26 -0.57 4.28
CA TYR A 118 -7.85 -1.81 4.93
C TYR A 118 -7.14 -2.64 3.85
N ALA A 119 -5.92 -3.11 4.12
CA ALA A 119 -5.23 -4.03 3.21
C ALA A 119 -5.34 -5.42 3.82
N LEU A 120 -5.95 -6.38 3.15
CA LEU A 120 -6.10 -7.76 3.66
C LEU A 120 -4.93 -8.65 3.23
#